data_AF-A0A5D8QD87-F1
#
_entry.id   AF-A0A5D8QD87-F1
#
_cell.length_a   1.000
_cell.length_b   1.000
_cell.length_c   1.000
_cell.angle_alpha   90.00
_cell.angle_beta   90.00
_cell.angle_gamma   90.00
#
_symmetry.space_group_name_H-M   'P 1'
#
loop_
_entity.id
_entity.type
_entity.pdbx_description
1 polymer ?
#
loop_
_entity_poly.entity_id
_entity_poly.type
_entity_poly.pdbx_seq_one_letter_code
_entity_poly.pdbx_strand_id
1 'polypeptide(L)'
;MCGANMEEKTISTKAGWGKYTLTIDGINAYVCPECGEITYSYEEMHMLQELGKSLSNLSEEERPDVLNVSEVADLLRVSNQTVYNMIKDGRLKAVKVGREWKFMRKNIESILDQETKLAARNNTGQLSEHDFEIIKKHISNM
;
A
#
# COMPACT_ATOMS: atom_id res chain seq x y z
N MET A 1 -11.50 21.56 1.72
CA MET A 1 -11.59 21.99 3.14
C MET A 1 -12.95 22.64 3.34
N CYS A 2 -13.66 22.30 4.42
CA CYS A 2 -15.01 22.80 4.71
C CYS A 2 -15.05 24.26 5.22
N GLY A 3 -13.90 24.86 5.54
CA GLY A 3 -13.79 26.26 5.96
C GLY A 3 -14.09 26.52 7.44
N ALA A 4 -14.45 25.49 8.22
CA ALA A 4 -14.64 25.59 9.66
C ALA A 4 -13.30 25.78 10.41
N ASN A 5 -13.36 26.41 11.58
CA ASN A 5 -12.21 26.54 12.47
C ASN A 5 -11.81 25.18 13.04
N MET A 6 -10.51 24.96 13.15
CA MET A 6 -9.96 23.73 13.70
C MET A 6 -9.85 23.81 15.22
N GLU A 7 -10.10 22.70 15.92
CA GLU A 7 -9.95 22.60 17.37
C GLU A 7 -8.75 21.75 17.73
N GLU A 8 -7.88 22.25 18.61
CA GLU A 8 -6.75 21.47 19.14
C GLU A 8 -7.27 20.42 20.13
N LYS A 9 -6.90 19.16 19.90
CA LYS A 9 -7.27 18.02 20.72
C LYS A 9 -6.10 17.06 20.85
N THR A 10 -5.93 16.50 22.04
CA THR A 10 -5.09 15.32 22.23
C THR A 10 -5.87 14.09 21.79
N ILE A 11 -5.34 13.36 20.81
CA ILE A 11 -6.02 12.22 20.17
C ILE A 11 -5.22 10.93 20.31
N SER A 12 -5.93 9.83 20.04
CA SER A 12 -5.37 8.49 19.88
C SER A 12 -5.42 8.13 18.39
N THR A 13 -4.27 7.92 17.77
CA THR A 13 -4.19 7.54 16.36
C THR A 13 -3.78 6.09 16.24
N LYS A 14 -4.59 5.30 15.53
CA LYS A 14 -4.26 3.91 15.19
C LYS A 14 -3.52 3.88 13.85
N ALA A 15 -2.32 3.36 13.86
CA ALA A 15 -1.55 2.98 12.68
C ALA A 15 -1.48 1.46 12.58
N GLY A 16 -1.27 0.90 11.40
CA GLY A 16 -1.13 -0.54 11.29
C GLY A 16 -0.80 -1.02 9.90
N TRP A 17 -0.31 -2.25 9.82
CA TRP A 17 -0.01 -2.94 8.58
C TRP A 17 -0.40 -4.42 8.70
N GLY A 18 -1.31 -4.87 7.82
CA GLY A 18 -1.89 -6.22 7.92
C GLY A 18 -2.53 -6.47 9.28
N LYS A 19 -2.06 -7.49 10.00
CA LYS A 19 -2.53 -7.84 11.35
C LYS A 19 -1.94 -6.99 12.48
N TYR A 20 -0.93 -6.18 12.20
CA TYR A 20 -0.21 -5.42 13.23
C TYR A 20 -0.85 -4.05 13.37
N THR A 21 -1.39 -3.75 14.54
CA THR A 21 -1.97 -2.45 14.87
C THR A 21 -1.18 -1.80 15.99
N LEU A 22 -0.73 -0.57 15.78
CA LEU A 22 -0.13 0.30 16.76
C LEU A 22 -1.14 1.40 17.11
N THR A 23 -1.32 1.67 18.40
CA THR A 23 -2.04 2.85 18.87
C THR A 23 -1.01 3.83 19.40
N ILE A 24 -1.02 5.06 18.88
CA ILE A 24 -0.20 6.16 19.37
C ILE A 24 -1.13 7.11 20.12
N ASP A 25 -1.03 7.08 21.44
CA ASP A 25 -1.82 7.89 22.35
C ASP A 25 -1.08 9.18 22.72
N GLY A 26 -1.81 10.28 22.86
CA GLY A 26 -1.26 11.54 23.37
C GLY A 26 -0.77 12.53 22.30
N ILE A 27 -1.08 12.30 21.02
CA ILE A 27 -0.70 13.20 19.93
C ILE A 27 -1.61 14.42 19.94
N ASN A 28 -1.04 15.62 19.89
CA ASN A 28 -1.83 16.82 19.68
C ASN A 28 -2.14 17.01 18.19
N ALA A 29 -3.42 17.20 17.88
CA ALA A 29 -3.88 17.40 16.52
C ALA A 29 -4.96 18.47 16.48
N TYR A 30 -5.02 19.17 15.34
CA TYR A 30 -6.12 20.06 15.02
C TYR A 30 -7.17 19.25 14.28
N VAL A 31 -8.37 19.18 14.85
CA VAL A 31 -9.49 18.40 14.32
C VAL A 31 -10.62 19.34 13.94
N CYS A 32 -11.10 19.23 12.70
CA CYS A 32 -12.29 19.94 12.26
C CYS A 32 -13.53 19.32 12.93
N PRO A 33 -14.33 20.08 13.70
CA PRO A 33 -15.54 19.55 14.33
C PRO A 33 -16.66 19.21 13.33
N GLU A 34 -16.65 19.81 12.13
CA GLU A 34 -17.71 19.59 11.13
C GLU A 34 -17.45 18.40 10.21
N CYS A 35 -16.27 18.31 9.60
CA CYS A 35 -15.96 17.26 8.63
C CYS A 35 -15.02 16.18 9.16
N GLY A 36 -14.46 16.35 10.36
CA GLY A 36 -13.53 15.39 10.98
C GLY A 36 -12.13 15.38 10.37
N GLU A 37 -11.79 16.35 9.51
CA GLU A 37 -10.43 16.50 8.97
C GLU A 37 -9.43 16.69 10.12
N ILE A 38 -8.26 16.06 10.02
CA ILE A 38 -7.22 16.10 11.04
C ILE A 38 -5.94 16.67 10.42
N THR A 39 -5.37 17.68 11.06
CA THR A 39 -4.06 18.24 10.70
C THR A 39 -3.14 18.24 11.90
N TYR A 40 -1.88 17.92 11.70
CA TYR A 40 -0.86 17.87 12.75
C TYR A 40 0.07 19.07 12.65
N SER A 41 0.69 19.47 13.77
CA SER A 41 1.83 20.38 13.71
C SER A 41 3.03 19.70 13.06
N TYR A 42 4.07 20.48 12.72
CA TYR A 42 5.29 19.91 12.16
C TYR A 42 5.96 18.94 13.13
N GLU A 43 5.99 19.28 14.42
CA GLU A 43 6.63 18.49 15.47
C GLU A 43 5.93 17.12 15.63
N GLU A 44 4.60 17.14 15.68
CA GLU A 44 3.78 15.94 15.81
C GLU A 44 3.89 15.08 14.53
N MET A 45 3.86 15.71 13.36
CA MET A 45 4.05 15.00 12.08
C MET A 45 5.44 14.38 11.99
N HIS A 46 6.48 15.10 12.42
CA HIS A 46 7.85 14.60 12.39
C HIS A 46 8.01 13.40 13.33
N MET A 47 7.46 13.46 14.54
CA MET A 47 7.47 12.35 15.48
C MET A 47 6.74 11.12 14.91
N LEU A 48 5.55 11.31 14.35
CA LEU A 48 4.80 10.25 13.66
C LEU A 48 5.60 9.63 12.52
N GLN A 49 6.32 10.44 11.73
CA GLN A 49 7.18 9.95 10.65
C GLN A 49 8.36 9.14 11.17
N GLU A 50 9.05 9.58 12.22
CA GLU A 50 10.19 8.86 12.80
C GLU A 50 9.76 7.53 13.42
N LEU A 51 8.61 7.49 14.11
CA LEU A 51 8.01 6.24 14.59
C LEU A 51 7.70 5.31 13.43
N GLY A 52 7.08 5.81 12.36
CA GLY A 52 6.81 5.05 11.15
C GLY A 52 8.08 4.45 10.52
N LYS A 53 9.17 5.24 10.41
CA LYS A 53 10.46 4.77 9.89
C LYS A 53 11.06 3.69 10.78
N SER A 54 11.09 3.89 12.10
CA SER A 54 11.64 2.89 13.02
C SER A 54 10.87 1.57 12.95
N LEU A 55 9.55 1.61 12.80
CA LEU A 55 8.73 0.41 12.62
C LEU A 55 8.92 -0.24 11.25
N SER A 56 9.17 0.56 10.22
CA SER A 56 9.50 0.03 8.89
C SER A 56 10.87 -0.68 8.84
N ASN A 57 11.75 -0.36 9.80
CA ASN A 57 13.06 -0.98 9.98
C ASN A 57 13.06 -2.15 11.00
N LEU A 58 11.90 -2.53 11.56
CA LEU A 58 11.78 -3.80 12.29
C LEU A 58 12.26 -4.93 11.37
N SER A 59 12.99 -5.90 11.94
CA SER A 59 13.80 -6.79 11.12
C SER A 59 12.93 -7.64 10.18
N GLU A 60 13.49 -8.04 9.04
CA GLU A 60 12.77 -8.90 8.07
C GLU A 60 12.25 -10.19 8.72
N GLU A 61 12.90 -10.66 9.80
CA GLU A 61 12.45 -11.82 10.57
C GLU A 61 11.14 -11.60 11.34
N GLU A 62 10.77 -10.35 11.62
CA GLU A 62 9.54 -10.00 12.35
C GLU A 62 8.34 -9.77 11.41
N ARG A 63 8.59 -9.66 10.10
CA ARG A 63 7.56 -9.57 9.06
C ARG A 63 7.00 -10.96 8.76
N PRO A 64 5.69 -11.12 8.56
CA PRO A 64 5.14 -12.41 8.21
C PRO A 64 5.67 -12.82 6.81
N ASP A 65 6.40 -13.94 6.78
CA ASP A 65 6.93 -14.55 5.55
C ASP A 65 5.82 -14.99 4.58
N VAL A 66 4.63 -15.26 5.12
CA VAL A 66 3.50 -15.81 4.39
C VAL A 66 2.33 -14.83 4.43
N LEU A 67 1.88 -14.41 3.25
CA LEU A 67 0.77 -13.49 3.05
C LEU A 67 -0.48 -14.21 2.57
N ASN A 68 -1.64 -13.63 2.87
CA ASN A 68 -2.92 -13.98 2.27
C ASN A 68 -3.27 -13.05 1.09
N VAL A 69 -4.40 -13.30 0.42
CA VAL A 69 -4.84 -12.53 -0.75
C VAL A 69 -5.00 -11.03 -0.45
N SER A 70 -5.62 -10.68 0.68
CA SER A 70 -5.85 -9.29 1.06
C SER A 70 -4.53 -8.58 1.35
N GLU A 71 -3.61 -9.24 2.07
CA GLU A 71 -2.29 -8.67 2.37
C GLU A 71 -1.45 -8.44 1.10
N VAL A 72 -1.55 -9.34 0.11
CA VAL A 72 -0.93 -9.13 -1.22
C VAL A 72 -1.59 -8.01 -2.00
N ALA A 73 -2.93 -7.91 -1.94
CA ALA A 73 -3.69 -6.85 -2.58
C ALA A 73 -3.31 -5.47 -2.03
N ASP A 74 -3.18 -5.36 -0.71
CA ASP A 74 -2.73 -4.15 -0.02
C ASP A 74 -1.29 -3.80 -0.40
N LEU A 75 -0.39 -4.80 -0.41
CA LEU A 75 1.02 -4.60 -0.75
C LEU A 75 1.21 -4.09 -2.18
N LEU A 76 0.46 -4.65 -3.14
CA LEU A 76 0.53 -4.28 -4.55
C LEU A 76 -0.41 -3.12 -4.93
N ARG A 77 -1.23 -2.62 -3.99
CA ARG A 77 -2.27 -1.60 -4.20
C ARG A 77 -3.24 -1.95 -5.34
N VAL A 78 -3.73 -3.20 -5.35
CA VAL A 78 -4.69 -3.70 -6.34
C VAL A 78 -5.90 -4.33 -5.65
N SER A 79 -6.97 -4.63 -6.41
CA SER A 79 -8.10 -5.36 -5.86
C SER A 79 -7.77 -6.84 -5.60
N ASN A 80 -8.47 -7.48 -4.65
CA ASN A 80 -8.40 -8.94 -4.47
C ASN A 80 -8.69 -9.71 -5.76
N GLN A 81 -9.62 -9.22 -6.59
CA GLN A 81 -9.91 -9.81 -7.90
C GLN A 81 -8.69 -9.76 -8.83
N THR A 82 -7.93 -8.67 -8.80
CA THR A 82 -6.67 -8.55 -9.55
C THR A 82 -5.67 -9.59 -9.08
N VAL A 83 -5.52 -9.80 -7.76
CA VAL A 83 -4.65 -10.85 -7.22
C VAL A 83 -5.07 -12.23 -7.71
N TYR A 84 -6.37 -12.58 -7.65
CA TYR A 84 -6.88 -13.84 -8.20
C TYR A 84 -6.60 -14.00 -9.70
N ASN A 85 -6.78 -12.93 -10.48
CA ASN A 85 -6.46 -12.95 -11.91
C ASN A 85 -4.96 -13.17 -12.13
N MET A 86 -4.09 -12.50 -11.35
CA MET A 86 -2.65 -12.70 -11.47
C MET A 86 -2.21 -14.12 -11.08
N ILE A 87 -2.89 -14.79 -10.14
CA ILE A 87 -2.67 -16.22 -9.88
C ILE A 87 -3.06 -17.05 -11.10
N LYS A 88 -4.26 -16.79 -11.66
CA LYS A 88 -4.79 -17.51 -12.83
C LYS A 88 -3.91 -17.35 -14.06
N ASP A 89 -3.37 -16.15 -14.27
CA ASP A 89 -2.49 -15.80 -15.39
C ASP A 89 -1.04 -16.26 -15.18
N GLY A 90 -0.72 -16.85 -14.03
CA GLY A 90 0.64 -17.30 -13.68
C GLY A 90 1.63 -16.18 -13.30
N ARG A 91 1.14 -14.94 -13.16
CA ARG A 91 1.93 -13.77 -12.75
C ARG A 91 2.29 -13.79 -11.26
N LEU A 92 1.47 -14.42 -10.42
CA LEU A 92 1.76 -14.64 -9.00
C LEU A 92 1.89 -16.13 -8.68
N LYS A 93 3.00 -16.49 -8.03
CA LYS A 93 3.18 -17.83 -7.46
C LYS A 93 2.51 -17.90 -6.09
N ALA A 94 1.56 -18.82 -5.94
CA ALA A 94 0.79 -19.02 -4.72
C ALA A 94 0.64 -20.51 -4.39
N VAL A 95 0.54 -20.84 -3.10
CA VAL A 95 0.25 -22.19 -2.61
C VAL A 95 -1.15 -22.19 -2.01
N LYS A 96 -1.98 -23.16 -2.39
CA LYS A 96 -3.32 -23.31 -1.82
C LYS A 96 -3.24 -24.18 -0.55
N VAL A 97 -3.62 -23.61 0.58
CA VAL A 97 -3.63 -24.28 1.89
C VAL A 97 -5.07 -24.27 2.42
N GLY A 98 -5.75 -25.41 2.35
CA GLY A 98 -7.16 -25.51 2.66
C GLY A 98 -8.02 -24.62 1.76
N ARG A 99 -8.70 -23.62 2.35
CA ARG A 99 -9.56 -22.66 1.64
C ARG A 99 -8.86 -21.36 1.27
N GLU A 100 -7.62 -21.17 1.70
CA GLU A 100 -6.88 -19.92 1.52
C GLU A 100 -5.72 -20.07 0.54
N TRP A 101 -5.40 -18.97 -0.14
CA TRP A 101 -4.16 -18.84 -0.89
C TRP A 101 -3.09 -18.22 -0.01
N LYS A 102 -1.88 -18.76 -0.09
CA LYS A 102 -0.71 -18.32 0.65
C LYS A 102 0.40 -17.95 -0.32
N PHE A 103 1.10 -16.87 -0.01
CA PHE A 103 2.15 -16.30 -0.85
C PHE A 103 3.40 -16.10 0.00
N MET A 104 4.56 -16.49 -0.52
CA MET A 104 5.82 -16.10 0.13
C MET A 104 6.06 -14.62 -0.16
N ARG A 105 6.19 -13.81 0.88
CA ARG A 105 6.42 -12.36 0.81
C ARG A 105 7.53 -11.99 -0.18
N LYS A 106 8.69 -12.63 -0.05
CA LYS A 106 9.85 -12.43 -0.95
C LYS A 106 9.52 -12.59 -2.43
N ASN A 107 8.60 -13.49 -2.78
CA ASN A 107 8.20 -13.70 -4.18
C ASN A 107 7.36 -12.53 -4.69
N ILE A 108 6.56 -11.91 -3.82
CA ILE A 108 5.75 -10.74 -4.16
C ILE A 108 6.63 -9.51 -4.28
N GLU A 109 7.54 -9.29 -3.32
CA GLU A 109 8.48 -8.16 -3.34
C GLU A 109 9.41 -8.22 -4.56
N SER A 110 9.87 -9.41 -4.96
CA SER A 110 10.69 -9.56 -6.17
C SER A 110 10.02 -9.11 -7.48
N ILE A 111 8.70 -8.95 -7.50
CA ILE A 111 7.96 -8.42 -8.66
C ILE A 111 8.12 -6.90 -8.76
N LEU A 112 8.26 -6.21 -7.61
CA LEU A 112 8.44 -4.77 -7.54
C LEU A 112 9.89 -4.37 -7.85
N ASP A 113 10.85 -5.24 -7.52
CA ASP A 113 12.28 -4.99 -7.74
C ASP A 113 12.73 -5.20 -9.19
N GLN A 114 11.99 -5.97 -9.99
CA GLN A 114 12.34 -6.18 -11.40
C GLN A 114 12.01 -4.93 -12.22
N GLU A 115 13.04 -4.33 -12.82
CA GLU A 115 12.93 -3.31 -13.86
C GLU A 115 11.78 -3.66 -14.81
N THR A 116 10.73 -2.86 -14.66
CA THR A 116 9.45 -2.82 -15.37
C THR A 116 9.47 -3.52 -16.73
N LYS A 117 9.29 -4.84 -16.76
CA LYS A 117 8.78 -5.51 -17.96
C LYS A 117 7.33 -5.10 -18.08
N LEU A 118 7.11 -3.96 -18.76
CA LEU A 118 5.85 -3.35 -19.16
C LEU A 118 4.73 -4.39 -19.26
N ALA A 119 4.05 -4.63 -18.13
CA ALA A 119 3.01 -5.66 -18.01
C ALA A 119 1.68 -5.06 -18.47
N ALA A 120 1.64 -4.65 -19.73
CA ALA A 120 0.40 -4.55 -20.47
C ALA A 120 -0.27 -5.92 -20.50
N ARG A 121 -1.59 -5.95 -20.73
CA ARG A 121 -2.47 -7.12 -20.61
C ARG A 121 -2.12 -8.33 -21.51
N ASN A 122 -1.00 -8.33 -22.23
CA ASN A 122 -0.56 -9.43 -23.09
C ASN A 122 0.93 -9.73 -22.85
N ASN A 123 1.20 -10.93 -22.34
CA ASN A 123 2.56 -11.45 -22.14
C ASN A 123 3.19 -11.92 -23.47
N THR A 124 3.15 -11.08 -24.51
CA THR A 124 3.84 -11.33 -25.79
C THR A 124 5.18 -10.61 -25.89
N GLY A 125 5.61 -9.88 -24.86
CA GLY A 125 6.86 -9.11 -24.91
C GLY A 125 6.85 -7.96 -25.93
N GLN A 126 5.68 -7.65 -26.51
CA GLN A 126 5.45 -6.52 -27.40
C GLN A 126 4.33 -5.67 -26.81
N LEU A 127 4.64 -4.39 -26.60
CA LEU A 127 3.65 -3.38 -26.20
C LEU A 127 2.59 -3.30 -27.29
N SER A 128 1.30 -3.41 -26.95
CA SER A 128 0.25 -3.25 -27.97
C SER A 128 0.29 -1.81 -28.50
N GLU A 129 0.03 -1.61 -29.80
CA GLU A 129 -0.02 -0.26 -30.40
C GLU A 129 -0.98 0.67 -29.64
N HIS A 130 -2.06 0.10 -29.08
CA HIS A 130 -3.01 0.83 -28.27
C HIS A 130 -2.41 1.35 -26.96
N ASP A 131 -1.61 0.53 -26.26
CA ASP A 131 -0.95 0.93 -25.02
C ASP A 131 0.15 1.97 -25.29
N PHE A 132 0.86 1.86 -26.42
CA PHE A 132 1.86 2.84 -26.85
C PHE A 132 1.24 4.23 -27.07
N GLU A 133 0.09 4.31 -27.73
CA GLU A 133 -0.62 5.57 -27.99
C GLU A 133 -1.14 6.21 -26.70
N ILE A 134 -1.61 5.42 -25.72
CA ILE A 134 -2.02 5.94 -24.41
C ILE A 134 -0.83 6.56 -23.67
N ILE A 135 0.32 5.87 -23.63
CA ILE A 135 1.53 6.36 -22.97
C ILE A 135 2.02 7.64 -23.64
N LYS A 136 2.08 7.67 -24.99
CA LYS A 136 2.50 8.84 -25.77
C LYS A 136 1.62 10.06 -25.51
N LYS A 137 0.30 9.86 -25.41
CA LYS A 137 -0.65 10.92 -25.09
C LYS A 137 -0.45 11.51 -23.69
N HIS A 138 -0.06 10.68 -22.72
CA HIS A 138 0.22 11.16 -21.36
C HIS A 138 1.56 11.89 -21.25
N ILE A 139 2.62 11.40 -21.92
CA ILE A 139 3.93 12.05 -21.91
C ILE A 139 3.90 13.39 -22.66
N SER A 140 3.10 13.50 -23.72
CA SER A 140 2.98 14.75 -24.50
C SER A 140 2.15 15.84 -23.81
N ASN A 141 1.47 15.50 -22.70
CA ASN A 141 0.64 16.41 -21.90
C ASN A 141 1.28 16.76 -20.53
N MET A 142 2.55 16.39 -20.32
CA MET A 142 3.42 16.89 -19.25
C MET A 142 4.29 18.02 -19.80
#